data_AF-A0A142YBB4-F1
#
_entry.id   AF-A0A142YBB4-F1
#
_cell.length_a   1.000
_cell.length_b   1.000
_cell.length_c   1.000
_cell.angle_alpha   90.00
_cell.angle_beta   90.00
_cell.angle_gamma   90.00
#
_symmetry.space_group_name_H-M   'P 1'
#
loop_
_entity.id
_entity.type
_entity.pdbx_description
1 polymer ?
#
loop_
_entity_poly.entity_id
_entity_poly.type
_entity_poly.pdbx_seq_one_letter_code
_entity_poly.pdbx_strand_id
1 'polypeptide(L)'
;MAAKSQRRLKLEESLRDDPSDTFLRYGLALQCLRDGDVEEGRDRLKALIADHPEDEVAAYQQLGQSYAESEEFEAAAQILRTGVAKARARGDDHAAAEMEGLLDSLD
;
A
#
# COMPACT_ATOMS: atom_id res chain seq x y z
N MET A 1 -5.46 -0.07 -21.81
CA MET A 1 -4.49 -0.46 -20.77
C MET A 1 -3.15 0.12 -21.17
N ALA A 2 -2.54 0.95 -20.33
CA ALA A 2 -1.17 1.40 -20.56
C ALA A 2 -0.23 0.17 -20.56
N ALA A 3 0.87 0.24 -21.31
CA ALA A 3 1.85 -0.84 -21.29
C ALA A 3 2.50 -0.90 -19.90
N LYS A 4 2.62 -2.11 -19.33
CA LYS A 4 3.32 -2.33 -18.05
C LYS A 4 4.76 -1.82 -18.14
N SER A 5 5.22 -1.13 -17.10
CA SER A 5 6.62 -0.68 -17.03
C SER A 5 7.58 -1.88 -17.00
N GLN A 6 8.80 -1.70 -17.52
CA GLN A 6 9.85 -2.73 -17.42
C GLN A 6 10.13 -3.15 -15.97
N ARG A 7 10.03 -2.20 -15.03
CA ARG A 7 10.14 -2.48 -13.58
C ARG A 7 9.06 -3.44 -13.11
N ARG A 8 7.81 -3.24 -13.53
CA ARG A 8 6.68 -4.10 -13.19
C ARG A 8 6.90 -5.52 -13.69
N LEU A 9 7.27 -5.65 -14.96
CA LEU A 9 7.54 -6.95 -15.59
C LEU A 9 8.66 -7.71 -14.87
N LYS A 10 9.72 -7.02 -14.45
CA LYS A 10 10.82 -7.63 -13.69
C LYS A 10 10.37 -8.11 -12.30
N LEU A 11 9.56 -7.33 -11.60
CA LEU A 11 8.99 -7.72 -10.31
C LEU A 11 8.06 -8.94 -10.46
N GLU A 12 7.22 -8.95 -11.48
CA GLU A 12 6.36 -10.10 -11.81
C GLU A 12 7.17 -11.36 -12.13
N GLU A 13 8.31 -11.23 -12.80
CA GLU A 13 9.21 -12.36 -13.06
C GLU A 13 9.86 -12.88 -11.77
N SER A 14 10.38 -12.00 -10.93
CA SER A 14 10.99 -12.39 -9.65
C SER A 14 9.99 -13.07 -8.72
N LEU A 15 8.73 -12.63 -8.70
CA LEU A 15 7.66 -13.26 -7.92
C LEU A 15 7.23 -14.63 -8.45
N ARG A 16 7.62 -15.04 -9.67
CA ARG A 16 7.39 -16.43 -10.11
C ARG A 16 8.33 -17.40 -9.38
N ASP A 17 9.50 -16.93 -8.98
CA ASP A 17 10.48 -17.74 -8.26
C ASP A 17 10.15 -17.80 -6.76
N ASP A 18 9.82 -16.65 -6.16
CA ASP A 18 9.32 -16.57 -4.79
C ASP A 18 8.03 -15.73 -4.70
N PRO A 19 6.84 -16.36 -4.78
CA PRO A 19 5.56 -15.65 -4.74
C PRO A 19 5.21 -15.12 -3.35
N SER A 20 5.88 -15.59 -2.30
CA SER A 20 5.64 -15.18 -0.91
C SER A 20 6.47 -13.98 -0.46
N ASP A 21 7.45 -13.55 -1.26
CA ASP A 21 8.32 -12.41 -0.91
C ASP A 21 7.48 -11.13 -0.74
N THR A 22 7.28 -10.72 0.51
CA THR A 22 6.45 -9.56 0.86
C THR A 22 7.03 -8.26 0.30
N PHE A 23 8.34 -8.13 0.22
CA PHE A 23 9.01 -6.96 -0.33
C PHE A 23 8.76 -6.84 -1.84
N LEU A 24 8.85 -7.96 -2.57
CA LEU A 24 8.54 -7.97 -4.00
C LEU A 24 7.04 -7.76 -4.26
N ARG A 25 6.16 -8.34 -3.43
CA ARG A 25 4.71 -8.13 -3.50
C ARG A 25 4.35 -6.66 -3.29
N TYR A 26 4.92 -6.02 -2.27
CA TYR A 26 4.77 -4.59 -1.99
C TYR A 26 5.29 -3.74 -3.17
N GLY A 27 6.51 -4.02 -3.63
CA GLY A 27 7.12 -3.30 -4.73
C GLY A 27 6.30 -3.39 -6.03
N LEU A 28 5.72 -4.56 -6.31
CA LEU A 28 4.84 -4.74 -7.47
C LEU A 28 3.55 -3.93 -7.31
N ALA A 29 2.96 -3.91 -6.11
CA ALA A 29 1.75 -3.12 -5.84
C ALA A 29 1.99 -1.62 -6.09
N LEU A 30 3.10 -1.07 -5.57
CA LEU A 30 3.47 0.33 -5.80
C LEU A 30 3.74 0.63 -7.28
N GLN A 31 4.37 -0.32 -7.98
CA GLN A 31 4.62 -0.12 -9.40
C GLN A 31 3.33 -0.13 -10.21
N CYS A 32 2.31 -0.90 -9.82
CA CYS A 32 0.99 -0.83 -10.45
C CYS A 32 0.34 0.54 -10.23
N LEU A 33 0.39 1.08 -9.01
CA LEU A 33 -0.10 2.44 -8.72
C LEU A 33 0.60 3.49 -9.58
N ARG A 34 1.94 3.41 -9.68
CA ARG A 34 2.76 4.32 -10.50
C ARG A 34 2.48 4.23 -11.99
N ASP A 35 2.17 3.03 -12.48
CA ASP A 35 1.81 2.80 -13.89
C ASP A 35 0.37 3.27 -14.20
N GLY A 36 -0.38 3.74 -13.18
CA GLY A 36 -1.76 4.20 -13.31
C GLY A 36 -2.80 3.07 -13.22
N ASP A 37 -2.37 1.83 -13.02
CA ASP A 37 -3.25 0.69 -12.75
C ASP A 37 -3.64 0.67 -11.26
N VAL A 38 -4.38 1.71 -10.85
CA VAL A 38 -4.70 2.01 -9.44
C VAL A 38 -5.46 0.86 -8.79
N GLU A 39 -6.48 0.32 -9.44
CA GLU A 39 -7.30 -0.79 -8.90
C GLU A 39 -6.42 -2.02 -8.58
N GLU A 40 -5.61 -2.46 -9.54
CA GLU A 40 -4.69 -3.60 -9.39
C GLU A 40 -3.66 -3.34 -8.29
N GLY A 41 -3.08 -2.13 -8.22
CA GLY A 41 -2.14 -1.78 -7.16
C GLY A 41 -2.78 -1.83 -5.78
N ARG A 42 -4.00 -1.32 -5.65
CA ARG A 42 -4.75 -1.38 -4.39
C ARG A 42 -5.13 -2.81 -4.01
N ASP A 43 -5.58 -3.63 -4.95
CA ASP A 43 -5.90 -5.04 -4.67
C ASP A 43 -4.69 -5.83 -4.21
N ARG A 44 -3.50 -5.54 -4.78
CA ARG A 44 -2.25 -6.12 -4.32
C ARG A 44 -1.87 -5.66 -2.91
N LEU A 45 -2.01 -4.38 -2.59
CA LEU A 45 -1.80 -3.87 -1.23
C LEU A 45 -2.77 -4.51 -0.24
N LYS A 46 -4.07 -4.60 -0.59
CA LYS A 46 -5.09 -5.26 0.24
C LYS A 46 -4.75 -6.73 0.50
N ALA A 47 -4.35 -7.47 -0.53
CA ALA A 47 -3.97 -8.88 -0.39
C ALA A 47 -2.72 -9.03 0.50
N LEU A 48 -1.73 -8.15 0.33
CA LEU A 48 -0.53 -8.16 1.15
C LEU A 48 -0.83 -7.87 2.63
N ILE A 49 -1.67 -6.87 2.90
CA ILE A 49 -2.16 -6.55 4.25
C ILE A 49 -2.95 -7.72 4.84
N ALA A 50 -3.79 -8.39 4.05
CA ALA A 50 -4.59 -9.51 4.53
C ALA A 50 -3.71 -10.70 4.97
N ASP A 51 -2.62 -10.96 4.25
CA ASP A 51 -1.68 -12.04 4.57
C ASP A 51 -0.75 -11.67 5.73
N HIS A 52 -0.32 -10.40 5.82
CA HIS A 52 0.66 -9.92 6.80
C HIS A 52 0.20 -8.63 7.50
N PRO A 53 -0.92 -8.64 8.24
CA PRO A 53 -1.57 -7.43 8.76
C PRO A 53 -0.77 -6.71 9.85
N GLU A 54 0.22 -7.35 10.44
CA GLU A 54 1.07 -6.75 11.47
C GLU A 54 2.31 -6.13 10.84
N ASP A 55 2.91 -6.77 9.84
CA ASP A 55 4.19 -6.34 9.29
C ASP A 55 4.10 -5.23 8.23
N GLU A 56 2.94 -5.10 7.58
CA GLU A 56 2.74 -4.28 6.39
C GLU A 56 2.27 -2.85 6.68
N VAL A 57 2.88 -2.19 7.67
CA VAL A 57 2.56 -0.80 8.06
C VAL A 57 2.66 0.17 6.87
N ALA A 58 3.71 0.02 6.05
CA ALA A 58 3.89 0.83 4.85
C ALA A 58 2.78 0.60 3.80
N ALA A 59 2.25 -0.62 3.70
CA ALA A 59 1.15 -0.92 2.78
C ALA A 59 -0.15 -0.20 3.19
N TYR A 60 -0.43 -0.08 4.49
CA TYR A 60 -1.57 0.70 4.97
C TYR A 60 -1.46 2.17 4.56
N GLN A 61 -0.28 2.78 4.74
CA GLN A 61 -0.02 4.17 4.35
C GLN A 61 -0.23 4.36 2.84
N GLN A 62 0.37 3.51 2.01
CA GLN A 62 0.28 3.63 0.55
C GLN A 62 -1.14 3.39 0.03
N LEU A 63 -1.87 2.45 0.64
CA LEU A 63 -3.26 2.20 0.29
C LEU A 63 -4.13 3.43 0.64
N GLY A 64 -3.94 4.00 1.83
CA GLY A 64 -4.61 5.23 2.25
C GLY A 64 -4.31 6.43 1.36
N GLN A 65 -3.03 6.64 1.03
CA GLN A 65 -2.60 7.67 0.09
C GLN A 65 -3.28 7.49 -1.27
N SER A 66 -3.31 6.27 -1.80
CA SER A 66 -3.93 6.02 -3.10
C SER A 66 -5.43 6.35 -3.10
N TYR A 67 -6.15 6.08 -2.01
CA TYR A 67 -7.55 6.45 -1.85
C TYR A 67 -7.73 7.97 -1.77
N ALA A 68 -6.88 8.65 -1.01
CA ALA A 68 -6.90 10.11 -0.90
C ALA A 68 -6.65 10.80 -2.26
N GLU A 69 -5.69 10.29 -3.05
CA GLU A 69 -5.40 10.80 -4.40
C GLU A 69 -6.56 10.64 -5.40
N SER A 70 -7.48 9.69 -5.14
CA SER A 70 -8.70 9.50 -5.94
C SER A 70 -9.94 10.08 -5.27
N GLU A 71 -9.76 10.93 -4.25
CA GLU A 71 -10.84 11.61 -3.51
C GLU A 71 -11.80 10.65 -2.78
N GLU A 72 -11.39 9.40 -2.56
CA GLU A 72 -12.11 8.38 -1.81
C GLU A 72 -11.83 8.50 -0.31
N PHE A 73 -12.15 9.66 0.27
CA PHE A 73 -11.72 10.07 1.60
C PHE A 73 -12.21 9.14 2.73
N GLU A 74 -13.42 8.58 2.62
CA GLU A 74 -13.92 7.62 3.61
C GLU A 74 -13.07 6.35 3.66
N ALA A 75 -12.71 5.80 2.50
CA ALA A 75 -11.86 4.62 2.40
C ALA A 75 -10.42 4.91 2.86
N ALA A 76 -9.88 6.08 2.47
CA ALA A 76 -8.59 6.57 2.95
C ALA A 76 -8.57 6.66 4.48
N ALA A 77 -9.58 7.28 5.08
CA ALA A 77 -9.63 7.46 6.52
C ALA A 77 -9.75 6.13 7.27
N GLN A 78 -10.53 5.17 6.76
CA GLN A 78 -10.65 3.85 7.37
C GLN A 78 -9.33 3.08 7.39
N ILE A 79 -8.63 3.05 6.25
CA ILE A 79 -7.39 2.28 6.14
C ILE A 79 -6.24 2.93 6.93
N LEU A 80 -6.14 4.27 6.91
CA LEU A 80 -5.12 5.00 7.65
C LEU A 80 -5.29 4.85 9.16
N ARG A 81 -6.52 4.92 9.69
CA ARG A 81 -6.76 4.68 11.13
C ARG A 81 -6.30 3.28 11.56
N THR A 82 -6.53 2.29 10.70
CA THR A 82 -6.06 0.91 10.94
C THR A 82 -4.53 0.85 10.92
N GLY A 83 -3.90 1.49 9.92
CA GLY A 83 -2.45 1.59 9.81
C GLY A 83 -1.80 2.26 11.01
N VAL A 84 -2.35 3.38 11.50
CA VAL A 84 -1.88 4.08 12.71
C VAL A 84 -1.89 3.16 13.93
N ALA A 85 -2.96 2.39 14.12
CA ALA A 85 -3.02 1.42 15.22
C ALA A 85 -1.94 0.33 15.12
N LYS A 86 -1.67 -0.16 13.90
CA LYS A 86 -0.62 -1.16 13.64
C LYS A 86 0.79 -0.60 13.83
N ALA A 87 1.05 0.61 13.33
CA ALA A 87 2.32 1.31 13.50
C ALA A 87 2.63 1.50 15.00
N ARG A 88 1.67 2.03 15.76
CA ARG A 88 1.81 2.21 17.22
C ARG A 88 2.03 0.90 17.96
N ALA A 89 1.32 -0.17 17.59
CA ALA A 89 1.50 -1.48 18.21
C ALA A 89 2.94 -2.03 18.01
N ARG A 90 3.63 -1.62 16.94
CA ARG A 90 5.03 -1.98 16.66
C ARG A 90 6.06 -0.98 17.18
N GLY A 91 5.61 0.12 17.78
CA GLY A 91 6.50 1.22 18.20
C GLY A 91 7.06 2.03 17.03
N ASP A 92 6.40 2.01 15.86
CA ASP A 92 6.75 2.84 14.71
C ASP A 92 6.00 4.18 14.78
N ASP A 93 6.44 5.04 15.71
CA ASP A 93 5.82 6.35 15.92
C ASP A 93 5.95 7.27 14.70
N HIS A 94 7.00 7.08 13.89
CA HIS A 94 7.20 7.86 12.67
C HIS A 94 6.13 7.53 11.63
N ALA A 95 5.93 6.24 11.31
CA ALA A 95 4.89 5.84 10.36
C ALA A 95 3.48 6.20 10.87
N ALA A 96 3.24 6.09 12.19
CA ALA A 96 2.00 6.54 12.80
C ALA A 96 1.75 8.04 12.54
N ALA A 97 2.74 8.89 12.83
CA ALA A 97 2.64 10.33 12.64
C ALA A 97 2.40 10.73 11.17
N GLU A 98 3.07 10.06 10.23
CA GLU A 98 2.87 10.32 8.79
C GLU A 98 1.43 9.99 8.35
N MET A 99 0.88 8.85 8.81
CA MET A 99 -0.50 8.47 8.50
C MET A 99 -1.53 9.37 9.19
N GLU A 100 -1.24 9.84 10.42
CA GLU A 100 -2.07 10.82 11.11
C GLU A 100 -2.07 12.19 10.40
N GLY A 101 -0.92 12.63 9.89
CA GLY A 101 -0.82 13.85 9.09
C GLY A 101 -1.61 13.74 7.78
N LEU A 102 -1.57 12.58 7.12
CA LEU A 102 -2.41 12.34 5.94
C LEU A 102 -3.89 12.35 6.31
N LEU A 103 -4.30 11.71 7.42
CA LEU A 103 -5.68 11.72 7.91
C LEU A 103 -6.22 13.14 8.16
N ASP A 104 -5.41 14.00 8.78
CA ASP A 104 -5.75 15.41 9.06
C ASP A 104 -6.00 16.20 7.77
N SER A 105 -5.29 15.87 6.69
CA SER A 105 -5.47 16.51 5.39
C SER A 105 -6.73 16.09 4.61
N LEU A 106 -7.50 15.10 5.11
CA LEU A 106 -8.72 14.62 4.46
C LEU A 106 -9.99 15.37 4.94
N ASP A 107 -9.87 16.32 5.86
CA ASP A 107 -10.97 17.15 6.40
C ASP A 107 -11.33 18.34 5.49
#